data_AF-A0AAE7I004-F1
#
_entry.id   AF-A0AAE7I004-F1
#
_cell.length_a   1.000
_cell.length_b   1.000
_cell.length_c   1.000
_cell.angle_alpha   90.00
_cell.angle_beta   90.00
_cell.angle_gamma   90.00
#
_symmetry.space_group_name_H-M   'P 1'
#
loop_
_entity.id
_entity.type
_entity.pdbx_description
1 polymer ?
#
loop_
_entity_poly.entity_id
_entity_poly.type
_entity_poly.pdbx_seq_one_letter_code
_entity_poly.pdbx_strand_id
1 'polypeptide(L)'
;MVRQKCSGIRRSYLDYEDIVVNKKYFKYNYDRLYRAVMPMWDNTARRDNKGMIFHKSTPALYKNWLQDVIVEANERTDVEDKLIFINAWNEWGEGAYLEPDREYGYAYLQATRDAVESSRYKK
;
A
#
# COMPACT_ATOMS: atom_id res chain seq x y z
N MET A 1 12.00 3.32 15.26
CA MET A 1 12.60 3.30 13.90
C MET A 1 14.11 3.14 14.04
N VAL A 2 14.63 1.92 13.93
CA VAL A 2 16.07 1.67 14.06
C VAL A 2 16.73 1.95 12.71
N ARG A 3 17.46 3.06 12.62
CA ARG A 3 18.34 3.35 11.47
C ARG A 3 19.68 2.69 11.74
N GLN A 4 19.94 1.49 11.19
CA GLN A 4 21.31 0.98 11.14
C GLN A 4 22.10 1.78 10.11
N LYS A 5 23.04 2.61 10.60
CA LYS A 5 23.97 3.36 9.75
C LYS A 5 25.25 2.53 9.57
N CYS A 6 25.33 1.76 8.48
CA CYS A 6 26.63 1.41 7.90
C CYS A 6 27.03 2.55 6.95
N SER A 7 28.23 3.10 7.11
CA SER A 7 28.73 4.26 6.35
C SER A 7 28.71 3.97 4.83
N GLY A 8 27.72 4.54 4.13
CA GLY A 8 27.57 4.45 2.67
C GLY A 8 26.18 3.99 2.21
N ILE A 9 25.42 3.29 3.06
CA ILE A 9 24.08 2.78 2.73
C ILE A 9 23.01 3.69 3.35
N ARG A 10 22.19 4.33 2.50
CA ARG A 10 20.99 5.10 2.87
C ARG A 10 19.73 4.39 2.35
N ARG A 11 19.67 3.06 2.46
CA ARG A 11 18.44 2.31 2.15
C ARG A 11 17.44 2.51 3.29
N SER A 12 16.21 2.81 2.93
CA SER A 12 15.08 2.84 3.86
C SER A 12 14.41 1.47 3.84
N TYR A 13 14.46 0.77 4.96
CA TYR A 13 13.81 -0.52 5.12
C TYR A 13 12.63 -0.35 6.08
N LEU A 14 11.42 -0.58 5.57
CA LEU A 14 10.17 -0.39 6.30
C LEU A 14 9.39 -1.70 6.33
N ASP A 15 8.87 -2.06 7.50
CA ASP A 15 7.99 -3.24 7.62
C ASP A 15 6.60 -2.86 7.13
N TYR A 16 6.11 -3.56 6.10
CA TYR A 16 4.79 -3.33 5.53
C TYR A 16 3.71 -3.57 6.59
N GLU A 17 3.87 -4.60 7.43
CA GLU A 17 2.93 -4.92 8.50
C GLU A 17 2.84 -3.77 9.52
N ASP A 18 3.98 -3.22 9.95
CA ASP A 18 4.02 -2.07 10.88
C ASP A 18 3.29 -0.84 10.31
N ILE A 19 3.38 -0.61 9.00
CA ILE A 19 2.69 0.50 8.35
C ILE A 19 1.16 0.27 8.36
N VAL A 20 0.73 -0.96 8.08
CA VAL A 20 -0.69 -1.33 8.04
C VAL A 20 -1.30 -1.40 9.43
N VAL A 21 -0.70 -2.15 10.34
CA VAL A 21 -1.21 -2.35 11.71
C VAL A 21 -1.24 -1.03 12.48
N ASN A 22 -0.21 -0.20 12.35
CA ASN A 22 -0.17 1.11 13.03
C ASN A 22 -0.77 2.25 12.19
N LYS A 23 -1.45 1.93 11.08
CA LYS A 23 -2.18 2.85 10.20
C LYS A 23 -1.42 4.14 9.87
N LYS A 24 -0.12 4.03 9.58
CA LYS A 24 0.76 5.20 9.41
C LYS A 24 0.38 6.10 8.24
N TYR A 25 -0.43 5.60 7.30
CA TYR A 25 -1.00 6.34 6.17
C TYR A 25 -2.02 7.41 6.57
N PHE A 26 -2.63 7.35 7.75
CA PHE A 26 -3.59 8.38 8.20
C PHE A 26 -2.94 9.60 8.86
N LYS A 27 -1.61 9.72 8.79
CA LYS A 27 -0.88 10.87 9.36
C LYS A 27 -1.25 12.21 8.71
N TYR A 28 -1.69 12.20 7.45
CA TYR A 28 -2.01 13.40 6.70
C TYR A 28 -3.52 13.64 6.69
N ASN A 29 -3.92 14.88 7.00
CA ASN A 29 -5.29 15.35 6.90
C ASN A 29 -5.27 16.67 6.11
N TYR A 30 -5.72 16.61 4.86
CA TYR A 30 -5.85 17.78 3.98
C TYR A 30 -7.28 17.83 3.46
N ASP A 31 -7.80 19.06 3.27
CA ASP A 31 -9.16 19.35 2.83
C ASP A 31 -9.59 18.61 1.54
N ARG A 32 -8.63 18.30 0.67
CA ARG A 32 -8.85 17.45 -0.51
C ARG A 32 -7.71 16.47 -0.63
N LEU A 33 -7.96 15.24 -0.22
CA LEU A 33 -6.97 14.17 -0.23
C LEU A 33 -7.59 12.88 -0.72
N TYR A 34 -7.13 12.39 -1.87
CA TYR A 34 -7.43 11.02 -2.27
C TYR A 34 -6.33 10.10 -1.78
N ARG A 35 -6.72 9.02 -1.10
CA ARG A 35 -5.77 8.02 -0.62
C ARG A 35 -5.32 7.12 -1.76
N ALA A 36 -4.09 6.64 -1.63
CA ALA A 36 -3.55 5.59 -2.48
C ALA A 36 -3.02 4.44 -1.63
N VAL A 37 -3.20 3.22 -2.11
CA VAL A 37 -2.58 2.01 -1.54
C VAL A 37 -1.62 1.39 -2.56
N MET A 38 -0.71 0.53 -2.11
CA MET A 38 0.19 -0.22 -3.00
C MET A 38 0.36 -1.66 -2.53
N PRO A 39 0.39 -2.66 -3.44
CA PRO A 39 0.60 -4.06 -3.08
C PRO A 39 1.93 -4.31 -2.35
N MET A 40 3.02 -3.78 -2.90
CA MET A 40 4.41 -3.94 -2.45
C MET A 40 5.24 -2.73 -2.90
N TRP A 41 6.51 -2.64 -2.45
CA TRP A 41 7.44 -1.63 -2.96
C TRP A 41 8.91 -2.00 -2.72
N ASP A 42 9.71 -2.03 -3.78
CA ASP A 42 11.17 -2.10 -3.75
C ASP A 42 11.76 -1.41 -4.99
N ASN A 43 12.29 -0.19 -4.83
CA ASN A 43 12.96 0.53 -5.92
C ASN A 43 14.49 0.48 -5.87
N THR A 44 15.07 -0.51 -5.18
CA THR A 44 16.52 -0.68 -5.09
C THR A 44 17.17 -0.94 -6.44
N ALA A 45 16.48 -1.63 -7.37
CA ALA A 45 16.96 -1.85 -8.73
C ALA A 45 17.25 -0.54 -9.49
N ARG A 46 16.57 0.55 -9.15
CA ARG A 46 16.74 1.88 -9.78
C ARG A 46 17.58 2.85 -8.96
N ARG A 47 17.78 2.58 -7.66
CA ARG A 47 18.34 3.54 -6.70
C ARG A 47 19.50 3.01 -5.87
N ASP A 48 19.97 1.81 -6.14
CA ASP A 48 21.07 1.14 -5.45
C ASP A 48 20.97 1.27 -3.91
N ASN A 49 21.95 1.95 -3.31
CA ASN A 49 22.09 2.13 -1.87
C ASN A 49 21.19 3.24 -1.30
N LYS A 50 20.31 3.82 -2.12
CA LYS A 50 19.36 4.88 -1.75
C LYS A 50 17.90 4.46 -1.97
N GLY A 51 17.66 3.19 -2.27
CA GLY A 51 16.33 2.62 -2.46
C GLY A 51 15.52 2.55 -1.16
N MET A 52 14.22 2.40 -1.33
CA MET A 52 13.25 2.17 -0.28
C MET A 52 12.58 0.82 -0.52
N ILE A 53 12.44 0.04 0.55
CA ILE A 53 11.85 -1.29 0.52
C ILE A 53 10.76 -1.33 1.59
N PHE A 54 9.58 -1.78 1.20
CA PHE A 54 8.50 -2.18 2.09
C PHE A 54 8.49 -3.70 2.13
N HIS A 55 9.08 -4.27 3.18
CA HIS A 55 9.27 -5.70 3.28
C HIS A 55 8.08 -6.41 3.93
N LYS A 56 7.97 -7.73 3.69
CA LYS A 56 6.86 -8.59 4.19
C LYS A 56 5.46 -8.12 3.76
N SER A 57 5.35 -7.48 2.61
CA SER A 57 4.04 -7.28 1.99
C SER A 57 3.38 -8.63 1.72
N THR A 58 2.08 -8.71 1.94
CA THR A 58 1.27 -9.87 1.58
C THR A 58 -0.08 -9.40 1.02
N PRO A 59 -0.76 -10.20 0.20
CA PRO A 59 -2.12 -9.88 -0.26
C PRO A 59 -3.09 -9.59 0.90
N ALA A 60 -2.93 -10.26 2.04
CA ALA A 60 -3.75 -10.05 3.23
C ALA A 60 -3.51 -8.67 3.88
N LEU A 61 -2.25 -8.25 4.03
CA LEU A 61 -1.92 -6.93 4.57
C LEU A 61 -2.38 -5.82 3.61
N TYR A 62 -2.20 -6.01 2.30
CA TYR A 62 -2.70 -5.10 1.27
C TYR A 62 -4.24 -4.95 1.34
N LYS A 63 -4.97 -6.07 1.47
CA LYS A 63 -6.43 -6.07 1.66
C LYS A 63 -6.84 -5.24 2.88
N ASN A 64 -6.17 -5.43 4.01
CA ASN A 64 -6.46 -4.69 5.24
C ASN A 64 -6.25 -3.18 5.07
N TRP A 65 -5.15 -2.78 4.41
CA TRP A 65 -4.91 -1.37 4.11
C TRP A 65 -6.00 -0.80 3.18
N LEU A 66 -6.35 -1.51 2.11
CA LEU A 66 -7.40 -1.06 1.20
C LEU A 66 -8.77 -0.94 1.91
N GLN A 67 -9.10 -1.88 2.80
CA GLN A 67 -10.33 -1.80 3.60
C GLN A 67 -10.34 -0.57 4.52
N ASP A 68 -9.24 -0.29 5.21
CA ASP A 68 -9.11 0.91 6.05
C ASP A 68 -9.34 2.19 5.24
N VAL A 69 -8.73 2.26 4.05
CA VAL A 69 -8.87 3.42 3.16
C VAL A 69 -10.29 3.54 2.58
N ILE A 70 -10.97 2.43 2.29
CA ILE A 70 -12.38 2.43 1.86
C ILE A 70 -13.29 2.95 2.98
N VAL A 71 -13.04 2.56 4.23
CA VAL A 71 -13.82 3.06 5.38
C VAL A 71 -13.63 4.56 5.53
N GLU A 72 -12.39 5.05 5.56
CA GLU A 72 -12.11 6.50 5.66
C GLU A 72 -12.76 7.29 4.50
N ALA A 73 -12.62 6.82 3.26
CA ALA A 73 -13.20 7.49 2.09
C ALA A 73 -14.74 7.58 2.17
N ASN A 74 -15.40 6.60 2.80
CA ASN A 74 -16.84 6.62 2.99
C ASN A 74 -17.32 7.59 4.06
N GLU A 75 -16.51 7.81 5.10
CA GLU A 75 -16.79 8.72 6.23
C GLU A 75 -16.51 10.19 5.88
N ARG A 76 -15.66 10.43 4.89
CA ARG A 76 -15.33 11.79 4.44
C ARG A 76 -16.48 12.48 3.70
N THR A 77 -16.63 13.77 3.99
CA THR A 77 -17.64 14.66 3.44
C THR A 77 -17.05 15.80 2.61
N ASP A 78 -15.73 15.96 2.63
CA ASP A 78 -14.95 17.00 1.97
C ASP A 78 -14.53 16.63 0.54
N VAL A 79 -14.77 15.38 0.12
CA VAL A 79 -14.58 14.88 -1.25
C VAL A 79 -15.87 14.25 -1.78
N GLU A 80 -16.30 14.64 -2.98
CA GLU A 80 -17.55 14.14 -3.58
C GLU A 80 -17.39 12.73 -4.18
N ASP A 81 -16.28 12.47 -4.88
CA ASP A 81 -16.13 11.29 -5.74
C ASP A 81 -15.63 10.03 -5.01
N LYS A 82 -15.31 10.12 -3.71
CA LYS A 82 -14.81 9.02 -2.84
C LYS A 82 -13.77 8.10 -3.50
N LEU A 83 -12.94 8.65 -4.38
CA LEU A 83 -11.97 7.89 -5.17
C LEU A 83 -10.82 7.38 -4.30
N ILE A 84 -10.33 6.19 -4.65
CA ILE A 84 -9.16 5.56 -4.05
C ILE A 84 -8.28 5.09 -5.18
N PHE A 85 -6.99 5.37 -5.08
CA PHE A 85 -6.01 4.97 -6.08
C PHE A 85 -5.26 3.71 -5.63
N ILE A 86 -4.88 2.86 -6.58
CA ILE A 86 -3.98 1.74 -6.32
C ILE A 86 -2.75 1.94 -7.20
N ASN A 87 -1.58 2.01 -6.55
CA ASN A 87 -0.29 2.07 -7.21
C ASN A 87 0.34 0.66 -7.21
N ALA A 88 0.48 -0.03 -8.33
CA ALA A 88 -0.07 0.25 -9.66
C ALA A 88 -0.70 -1.03 -10.23
N TRP A 89 -1.21 -0.94 -11.47
CA TRP A 89 -1.53 -2.16 -12.22
C TRP A 89 -0.26 -3.00 -12.46
N ASN A 90 0.81 -2.40 -12.99
CA ASN A 90 1.98 -3.13 -13.49
C ASN A 90 3.33 -2.39 -13.31
N GLU A 91 3.61 -1.81 -12.13
CA GLU A 91 4.92 -1.22 -11.84
C GLU A 91 5.92 -2.29 -11.38
N TRP A 92 6.29 -3.16 -12.31
CA TRP A 92 7.21 -4.28 -12.06
C TRP A 92 8.59 -3.84 -11.57
N GLY A 93 9.08 -2.69 -12.05
CA GLY A 93 10.40 -2.18 -11.67
C GLY A 93 10.51 -1.74 -10.22
N GLU A 94 9.39 -1.60 -9.52
CA GLU A 94 9.33 -1.29 -8.09
C GLU A 94 8.57 -2.36 -7.29
N GLY A 95 8.24 -3.49 -7.91
CA GLY A 95 7.40 -4.55 -7.31
C GLY A 95 5.96 -4.13 -7.01
N ALA A 96 5.53 -2.92 -7.37
CA ALA A 96 4.21 -2.39 -7.06
C ALA A 96 3.18 -2.78 -8.13
N TYR A 97 2.87 -4.07 -8.25
CA TYR A 97 1.97 -4.59 -9.28
C TYR A 97 0.73 -5.30 -8.68
N LEU A 98 -0.42 -5.09 -9.30
CA LEU A 98 -1.63 -5.89 -9.13
C LEU A 98 -1.75 -7.00 -10.18
N GLU A 99 -1.06 -6.82 -11.31
CA GLU A 99 -1.03 -7.77 -12.41
C GLU A 99 -0.63 -9.17 -11.90
N PRO A 100 -1.34 -10.24 -12.31
CA PRO A 100 -1.03 -11.58 -11.85
C PRO A 100 0.40 -12.01 -12.17
N ASP A 101 1.02 -12.72 -11.23
CA ASP A 101 2.40 -13.16 -11.33
C ASP A 101 2.54 -14.67 -11.06
N ARG A 102 3.77 -15.16 -10.93
CA ARG A 102 4.02 -16.58 -10.62
C ARG A 102 4.00 -16.88 -9.11
N GLU A 103 4.28 -15.92 -8.25
CA GLU A 103 4.38 -16.13 -6.80
C GLU A 103 3.00 -16.08 -6.13
N TYR A 104 2.21 -15.06 -6.44
CA TYR A 104 0.90 -14.79 -5.85
C TYR A 104 -0.27 -15.08 -6.80
N GLY A 105 -0.01 -15.24 -8.10
CA GLY A 105 -1.07 -15.50 -9.08
C GLY A 105 -2.12 -14.39 -9.03
N TYR A 106 -3.37 -14.75 -8.77
CA TYR A 106 -4.48 -13.78 -8.68
C TYR A 106 -4.70 -13.21 -7.27
N ALA A 107 -3.86 -13.52 -6.28
CA ALA A 107 -4.15 -13.21 -4.89
C ALA A 107 -4.32 -11.70 -4.60
N TYR A 108 -3.57 -10.83 -5.27
CA TYR A 108 -3.74 -9.38 -5.14
C TYR A 108 -5.06 -8.88 -5.75
N LEU A 109 -5.47 -9.38 -6.92
CA LEU A 109 -6.78 -9.08 -7.50
C LEU A 109 -7.94 -9.60 -6.64
N GLN A 110 -7.80 -10.80 -6.08
CA GLN A 110 -8.78 -11.36 -5.15
C GLN A 110 -8.85 -10.52 -3.87
N ALA A 111 -7.72 -10.08 -3.33
CA ALA A 111 -7.66 -9.18 -2.19
C ALA A 111 -8.36 -7.84 -2.47
N THR A 112 -8.16 -7.24 -3.64
CA THR A 112 -8.87 -6.03 -4.07
C THR A 112 -10.38 -6.28 -4.13
N ARG A 113 -10.81 -7.36 -4.79
CA ARG A 113 -12.22 -7.74 -4.87
C ARG A 113 -12.84 -7.91 -3.50
N ASP A 114 -12.21 -8.67 -2.62
CA ASP A 114 -12.71 -8.93 -1.27
C ASP A 114 -12.83 -7.65 -0.43
N ALA A 115 -11.87 -6.73 -0.54
CA ALA A 115 -11.92 -5.45 0.16
C ALA A 115 -13.15 -4.63 -0.29
N VAL A 116 -13.39 -4.57 -1.60
CA VAL A 116 -14.55 -3.89 -2.17
C VAL A 116 -15.86 -4.59 -1.82
N GLU A 117 -15.94 -5.92 -1.88
CA GLU A 117 -17.15 -6.65 -1.54
C GLU A 117 -17.48 -6.52 -0.05
N SER A 118 -16.51 -6.74 0.84
CA SER A 118 -16.72 -6.66 2.29
C SER A 118 -17.14 -5.27 2.79
N SER A 119 -16.71 -4.20 2.12
CA SER A 119 -17.12 -2.83 2.45
C SER A 119 -18.56 -2.51 2.03
N ARG A 120 -19.11 -3.20 1.04
CA ARG A 120 -20.52 -3.03 0.63
C ARG A 120 -21.50 -3.63 1.63
N TYR A 121 -21.11 -4.70 2.34
CA TYR A 121 -21.97 -5.42 3.28
C TYR A 121 -21.96 -4.86 4.70
N LYS A 122 -21.03 -3.95 5.04
CA LYS A 122 -20.95 -3.30 6.37
C LYS A 122 -21.84 -2.06 6.52
N LYS A 123 -22.96 -1.99 5.80
CA LYS A 123 -23.94 -0.90 5.95
C LYS A 123 -24.77 -1.07 7.22
#